data_AF-A0A432UT85-F1
#
_entry.id   AF-A0A432UT85-F1
#
_cell.length_a   1.000
_cell.length_b   1.000
_cell.length_c   1.000
_cell.angle_alpha   90.00
_cell.angle_beta   90.00
_cell.angle_gamma   90.00
#
_symmetry.space_group_name_H-M   'P 1'
#
loop_
_entity.id
_entity.type
_entity.pdbx_description
1 polymer ?
#
loop_
_entity_poly.entity_id
_entity_poly.type
_entity_poly.pdbx_seq_one_letter_code
_entity_poly.pdbx_strand_id
1 'polypeptide(L)'
;MTKNNNKLLLEAQQGLTVQSVDLRGSEIYVAESFSSNTVNQFDEVDVQSRKDFLMMKYFHDGKDQAGFLALEYTFGKRVVRADQSLEEEPEVLLEIAANFSANYLIDKEAPPSKEAVQVFVEQNGLFHVWPYWREYVQSSCSRIGVPPIPVEMRPGSVSIKELKEQDAVKLPTK
;
A
#
# COMPACT_ATOMS: atom_id res chain seq x y z
N MET A 1 -2.66 -3.69 -22.21
CA MET A 1 -2.74 -5.03 -21.58
C MET A 1 -2.80 -6.08 -22.67
N THR A 2 -1.87 -7.02 -22.70
CA THR A 2 -1.87 -8.17 -23.61
C THR A 2 -2.97 -9.16 -23.20
N LYS A 3 -3.56 -9.89 -24.15
CA LYS A 3 -4.59 -10.94 -23.88
C LYS A 3 -4.13 -11.95 -22.81
N ASN A 4 -2.83 -12.19 -22.71
CA ASN A 4 -2.23 -13.08 -21.71
C ASN A 4 -2.38 -12.54 -20.26
N ASN A 5 -2.19 -11.24 -20.04
CA ASN A 5 -2.28 -10.64 -18.71
C ASN A 5 -3.70 -10.68 -18.15
N ASN A 6 -4.72 -10.52 -19.01
CA ASN A 6 -6.11 -10.60 -18.58
C ASN A 6 -6.48 -12.02 -18.11
N LYS A 7 -5.92 -13.06 -18.74
CA LYS A 7 -6.14 -14.45 -18.33
C LYS A 7 -5.51 -14.73 -16.97
N LEU A 8 -4.26 -14.30 -16.79
CA LEU A 8 -3.52 -14.44 -15.52
C LEU A 8 -4.23 -13.69 -14.38
N LEU A 9 -4.74 -12.49 -14.65
CA LEU A 9 -5.48 -11.72 -13.66
C LEU A 9 -6.78 -12.43 -13.24
N LEU A 10 -7.53 -12.98 -14.19
CA LEU A 10 -8.76 -13.71 -13.92
C LEU A 10 -8.50 -14.97 -13.10
N GLU A 11 -7.43 -15.70 -13.41
CA GLU A 11 -6.99 -16.87 -12.64
C GLU A 11 -6.73 -16.50 -11.17
N ALA A 12 -5.98 -15.42 -10.92
CA ALA A 12 -5.74 -14.95 -9.56
C ALA A 12 -7.01 -14.47 -8.86
N GLN A 13 -7.93 -13.79 -9.56
CA GLN A 13 -9.21 -13.35 -9.00
C GLN A 13 -10.11 -14.52 -8.60
N GLN A 14 -10.03 -15.65 -9.31
CA GLN A 14 -10.78 -16.85 -8.97
C GLN A 14 -10.17 -17.61 -7.79
N GLY A 15 -8.84 -17.65 -7.70
CA GLY A 15 -8.13 -18.40 -6.66
C GLY A 15 -7.82 -17.63 -5.37
N LEU A 16 -8.11 -16.32 -5.31
CA LEU A 16 -7.83 -15.47 -4.14
C LEU A 16 -9.09 -14.81 -3.60
N THR A 17 -9.39 -15.05 -2.33
CA THR A 17 -10.48 -14.37 -1.60
C THR A 17 -9.90 -13.43 -0.56
N VAL A 18 -10.21 -12.13 -0.66
CA VAL A 18 -9.80 -11.15 0.36
C VAL A 18 -10.43 -11.48 1.71
N GLN A 19 -9.61 -11.52 2.77
CA GLN A 19 -10.03 -11.82 4.14
C GLN A 19 -10.02 -10.56 5.00
N SER A 20 -8.91 -9.84 5.00
CA SER A 20 -8.76 -8.60 5.78
C SER A 20 -7.78 -7.64 5.13
N VAL A 21 -7.89 -6.37 5.53
CA VAL A 21 -6.87 -5.35 5.31
C VAL A 21 -6.53 -4.76 6.66
N ASP A 22 -5.31 -5.00 7.12
CA ASP A 22 -4.89 -4.69 8.48
C ASP A 22 -3.84 -3.57 8.49
N LEU A 23 -4.01 -2.60 9.38
CA LEU A 23 -2.93 -1.63 9.70
C LEU A 23 -1.88 -2.34 10.56
N ARG A 24 -0.66 -2.44 10.06
CA ARG A 24 0.47 -3.14 10.71
C ARG A 24 1.36 -2.21 11.53
N GLY A 25 1.34 -0.93 11.21
CA GLY A 25 2.08 0.10 11.91
C GLY A 25 1.86 1.45 11.24
N SER A 26 2.02 2.52 12.01
CA SER A 26 1.84 3.88 11.50
C SER A 26 2.68 4.86 12.29
N GLU A 27 3.06 5.94 11.61
CA GLU A 27 3.77 7.06 12.18
C GLU A 27 3.09 8.35 11.73
N ILE A 28 2.92 9.27 12.67
CA ILE A 28 2.44 10.61 12.40
C ILE A 28 3.40 11.57 13.07
N TYR A 29 3.95 12.47 12.27
CA TYR A 29 4.84 13.53 12.73
C TYR A 29 4.21 14.89 12.41
N VAL A 30 4.24 15.80 13.38
CA VAL A 30 3.80 17.18 13.22
C VAL A 30 4.90 18.06 13.79
N ALA A 31 5.46 18.95 12.97
CA ALA A 31 6.49 19.87 13.41
C ALA A 31 5.92 20.87 14.44
N GLU A 32 6.70 21.24 15.45
CA GLU A 32 6.28 22.25 16.44
C GLU A 32 5.99 23.61 15.78
N SER A 33 6.67 23.90 14.66
CA SER A 33 6.47 25.10 13.84
C SER A 33 5.13 25.11 13.09
N PHE A 34 4.46 23.97 13.00
CA PHE A 34 3.23 23.80 12.24
C PHE A 34 2.00 23.95 13.14
N SER A 35 1.17 24.95 12.87
CA SER A 35 -0.04 25.22 13.67
C SER A 35 -1.31 25.18 12.82
N SER A 36 -2.32 24.47 13.33
CA SER A 36 -3.62 24.20 12.71
C SER A 36 -4.46 25.45 12.41
N ASN A 37 -4.12 26.60 13.01
CA ASN A 37 -4.85 27.85 12.87
C ASN A 37 -4.53 28.64 11.59
N THR A 38 -3.60 28.17 10.77
CA THR A 38 -3.08 28.98 9.66
C THR A 38 -3.63 28.48 8.34
N VAL A 39 -4.84 28.93 8.01
CA VAL A 39 -5.51 28.72 6.70
C VAL A 39 -4.59 29.08 5.52
N ASN A 40 -3.59 29.94 5.73
CA ASN A 40 -2.65 30.41 4.71
C ASN A 40 -1.34 29.61 4.63
N GLN A 41 -1.06 28.67 5.55
CA GLN A 41 0.19 27.91 5.53
C GLN A 41 0.23 26.83 4.44
N PHE A 42 -0.92 26.49 3.84
CA PHE A 42 -0.97 25.52 2.74
C PHE A 42 -0.73 26.12 1.35
N ASP A 43 -0.61 27.46 1.23
CA ASP A 43 -0.36 28.13 -0.04
C ASP A 43 1.13 28.09 -0.44
N GLU A 44 2.04 27.83 0.51
CA GLU A 44 3.50 27.79 0.34
C GLU A 44 4.10 26.42 0.71
N VAL A 45 3.33 25.33 0.54
CA VAL A 45 3.78 23.97 0.84
C VAL A 45 3.59 23.04 -0.35
N ASP A 46 4.51 22.08 -0.45
CA ASP A 46 4.41 20.98 -1.39
C ASP A 46 3.92 19.72 -0.68
N VAL A 47 2.99 19.01 -1.32
CA VAL A 47 2.54 17.69 -0.87
C VAL A 47 3.28 16.60 -1.63
N GLN A 48 4.07 15.82 -0.92
CA GLN A 48 4.82 14.71 -1.48
C GLN A 48 4.23 13.37 -1.05
N SER A 49 4.26 12.41 -1.97
CA SER A 49 3.61 11.10 -1.79
C SER A 49 4.61 9.99 -1.98
N ARG A 50 4.60 9.03 -1.04
CA ARG A 50 5.37 7.80 -1.11
C ARG A 50 4.41 6.61 -1.15
N LYS A 51 4.73 5.65 -2.00
CA LYS A 51 4.00 4.39 -2.09
C LYS A 51 4.95 3.30 -2.53
N ASP A 52 5.11 2.29 -1.68
CA ASP A 52 5.96 1.14 -1.95
C ASP A 52 5.18 -0.17 -1.72
N PHE A 53 5.46 -1.16 -2.58
CA PHE A 53 5.15 -2.55 -2.30
C PHE A 53 6.35 -3.15 -1.56
N LEU A 54 6.14 -3.70 -0.37
CA LEU A 54 7.23 -4.22 0.45
C LEU A 54 7.49 -5.69 0.16
N MET A 55 6.48 -6.53 0.34
CA MET A 55 6.66 -7.97 0.25
C MET A 55 5.37 -8.76 0.08
N MET A 56 5.55 -10.00 -0.37
CA MET A 56 4.54 -11.02 -0.50
C MET A 56 4.90 -12.19 0.42
N LYS A 57 4.02 -12.56 1.35
CA LYS A 57 4.20 -13.72 2.23
C LYS A 57 3.19 -14.79 1.89
N TYR A 58 3.66 -16.02 1.72
CA TYR A 58 2.82 -17.21 1.63
C TYR A 58 2.87 -17.94 2.95
N PHE A 59 1.71 -18.37 3.42
CA PHE A 59 1.59 -19.27 4.56
C PHE A 59 0.88 -20.53 4.09
N HIS A 60 1.45 -21.68 4.41
CA HIS A 60 0.85 -22.97 4.11
C HIS A 60 0.63 -23.70 5.43
N ASP A 61 -0.62 -23.97 5.78
CA ASP A 61 -0.95 -24.71 6.99
C ASP A 61 -1.10 -26.22 6.69
N GLY A 62 0.03 -26.86 6.35
CA GLY A 62 0.05 -28.30 6.08
C GLY A 62 -0.70 -28.75 4.81
N LYS A 63 -0.69 -30.08 4.53
CA LYS A 63 -1.18 -30.66 3.26
C LYS A 63 -2.69 -30.53 3.02
N ASP A 64 -3.47 -30.21 4.06
CA ASP A 64 -4.93 -30.24 4.01
C ASP A 64 -5.62 -28.91 4.40
N GLN A 65 -4.89 -27.82 4.67
CA GLN A 65 -5.50 -26.50 4.95
C GLN A 65 -5.25 -25.46 3.86
N ALA A 66 -6.07 -24.42 3.87
CA ALA A 66 -6.07 -23.41 2.82
C ALA A 66 -4.80 -22.56 2.97
N GLY A 67 -4.16 -22.23 1.85
CA GLY A 67 -3.02 -21.32 1.87
C GLY A 67 -3.46 -19.90 2.20
N PHE A 68 -2.56 -19.11 2.75
CA PHE A 68 -2.76 -17.67 2.92
C PHE A 68 -1.71 -16.89 2.15
N LEU A 69 -2.12 -15.75 1.60
CA LEU A 69 -1.27 -14.79 0.92
C LEU A 69 -1.42 -13.44 1.62
N ALA A 70 -0.31 -12.87 2.10
CA ALA A 70 -0.29 -11.52 2.63
C ALA A 70 0.54 -10.61 1.71
N LEU A 71 -0.05 -9.46 1.35
CA LEU A 71 0.58 -8.42 0.54
C LEU A 71 0.82 -7.19 1.42
N GLU A 72 2.09 -6.81 1.60
CA GLU A 72 2.46 -5.68 2.46
C GLU A 72 2.77 -4.43 1.63
N TYR A 73 2.17 -3.31 2.05
CA TYR A 73 2.29 -2.02 1.40
C TYR A 73 2.71 -0.95 2.42
N THR A 74 3.58 -0.04 2.01
CA THR A 74 3.91 1.17 2.77
C THR A 74 3.42 2.39 2.00
N PHE A 75 2.76 3.29 2.72
CA PHE A 75 2.34 4.57 2.19
C PHE A 75 2.89 5.70 3.06
N GLY A 76 3.13 6.85 2.42
CA GLY A 76 3.48 8.09 3.09
C GLY A 76 2.89 9.28 2.36
N LYS A 77 2.42 10.27 3.12
CA LYS A 77 2.10 11.61 2.63
C LYS A 77 2.81 12.59 3.55
N ARG A 78 3.62 13.46 2.98
CA ARG A 78 4.30 14.53 3.71
C ARG A 78 4.01 15.89 3.12
N VAL A 79 3.86 16.88 3.98
CA VAL A 79 3.75 18.30 3.65
C VAL A 79 5.10 18.93 3.98
N VAL A 80 5.70 19.57 2.99
CA VAL A 80 7.02 20.19 3.13
C VAL A 80 6.97 21.66 2.72
N ARG A 81 7.85 22.50 3.26
CA ARG A 81 7.92 23.91 2.86
C ARG A 81 8.47 24.04 1.43
N ALA A 82 7.82 24.84 0.59
CA ALA A 82 8.14 24.96 -0.83
C ALA A 82 9.41 25.78 -1.15
N ASP A 83 9.97 26.53 -0.19
CA ASP A 83 10.99 27.57 -0.44
C ASP A 83 12.46 27.15 -0.24
N GLN A 84 12.74 25.88 0.00
CA GLN A 84 14.12 25.47 0.25
C GLN A 84 14.88 25.29 -1.07
N SER A 85 16.10 25.84 -1.12
CA SER A 85 17.01 25.73 -2.26
C SER A 85 17.14 24.26 -2.72
N LEU A 86 17.33 24.00 -4.01
CA LEU A 86 17.42 22.65 -4.60
C LEU A 86 18.53 21.76 -4.00
N GLU A 87 19.40 22.30 -3.14
CA GLU A 87 20.52 21.61 -2.50
C GLU A 87 20.22 21.11 -1.08
N GLU A 88 19.13 21.53 -0.44
CA GLU A 88 18.75 21.14 0.93
C GLU A 88 17.51 20.23 0.96
N GLU A 89 17.46 19.29 1.92
CA GLU A 89 16.25 18.48 2.14
C GLU A 89 15.14 19.35 2.73
N PRO A 90 13.93 19.37 2.13
CA PRO A 90 12.89 20.30 2.51
C PRO A 90 12.37 20.01 3.94
N GLU A 91 12.16 21.07 4.75
CA GLU A 91 11.58 20.96 6.09
C GLU A 91 10.22 20.27 6.03
N VAL A 92 10.13 19.09 6.68
CA VAL A 92 8.88 18.35 6.84
C VAL A 92 8.05 19.00 7.94
N LEU A 93 6.86 19.47 7.59
CA LEU A 93 5.92 20.11 8.52
C LEU A 93 4.93 19.10 9.11
N LEU A 94 4.55 18.12 8.29
CA LEU A 94 3.61 17.07 8.65
C LEU A 94 3.94 15.83 7.83
N GLU A 95 4.00 14.68 8.47
CA GLU A 95 4.10 13.39 7.80
C GLU A 95 3.09 12.41 8.39
N ILE A 96 2.39 11.70 7.50
CA ILE A 96 1.53 10.57 7.82
C ILE A 96 2.10 9.39 7.04
N ALA A 97 2.49 8.34 7.75
CA ALA A 97 3.00 7.11 7.17
C ALA A 97 2.32 5.88 7.78
N ALA A 98 2.10 4.85 6.98
CA ALA A 98 1.44 3.63 7.42
C ALA A 98 1.86 2.40 6.61
N ASN A 99 1.90 1.27 7.30
CA ASN A 99 2.11 -0.06 6.73
C ASN A 99 0.80 -0.84 6.80
N PHE A 100 0.35 -1.37 5.67
CA PHE A 100 -0.84 -2.20 5.57
C PHE A 100 -0.50 -3.60 5.08
N SER A 101 -1.32 -4.56 5.50
CA SER A 101 -1.30 -5.93 4.98
C SER A 101 -2.67 -6.27 4.41
N ALA A 102 -2.74 -6.64 3.14
CA ALA A 102 -3.92 -7.26 2.55
C ALA A 102 -3.76 -8.78 2.59
N ASN A 103 -4.65 -9.45 3.33
CA ASN A 103 -4.62 -10.88 3.51
C ASN A 103 -5.67 -11.56 2.65
N TYR A 104 -5.26 -12.65 2.01
CA TYR A 104 -6.08 -13.44 1.12
C TYR A 104 -6.03 -14.91 1.51
N LEU A 105 -7.17 -15.58 1.39
CA LEU A 105 -7.26 -17.02 1.38
C LEU A 105 -7.03 -17.53 -0.04
N ILE A 106 -6.19 -18.55 -0.18
CA ILE A 106 -5.92 -19.25 -1.44
C ILE A 106 -6.89 -20.42 -1.55
N ASP A 107 -7.62 -20.49 -2.67
CA ASP A 107 -8.47 -21.64 -2.99
C ASP A 107 -7.63 -22.91 -3.14
N LYS A 108 -8.03 -23.98 -2.44
CA LYS A 108 -7.36 -25.28 -2.49
C LYS A 108 -7.63 -26.03 -3.80
N GLU A 109 -8.83 -25.89 -4.34
CA GLU A 109 -9.28 -26.60 -5.54
C GLU A 109 -8.77 -25.90 -6.80
N ALA A 110 -8.58 -24.59 -6.73
CA ALA A 110 -8.09 -23.76 -7.83
C ALA A 110 -7.00 -22.74 -7.38
N PRO A 111 -5.84 -23.21 -6.87
CA PRO A 111 -4.77 -22.30 -6.48
C PRO A 111 -4.20 -21.59 -7.72
N PRO A 112 -4.00 -20.25 -7.66
CA PRO A 112 -3.47 -19.50 -8.78
C PRO A 112 -1.97 -19.78 -8.98
N SER A 113 -1.51 -19.71 -10.23
CA SER A 113 -0.08 -19.77 -10.56
C SER A 113 0.70 -18.58 -9.99
N LYS A 114 2.02 -18.75 -9.83
CA LYS A 114 2.93 -17.69 -9.37
C LYS A 114 2.83 -16.45 -10.27
N GLU A 115 2.75 -16.67 -11.57
CA GLU A 115 2.61 -15.63 -12.59
C GLU A 115 1.27 -14.89 -12.48
N ALA A 116 0.19 -15.62 -12.20
CA ALA A 116 -1.12 -15.03 -11.94
C ALA A 116 -1.10 -14.15 -10.68
N VAL A 117 -0.51 -14.63 -9.59
CA VAL A 117 -0.38 -13.83 -8.36
C VAL A 117 0.47 -12.58 -8.60
N GLN A 118 1.59 -12.70 -9.32
CA GLN A 118 2.43 -11.54 -9.63
C GLN A 118 1.66 -10.46 -10.40
N VAL A 119 0.95 -10.86 -11.46
CA VAL A 119 0.09 -9.95 -12.23
C VAL A 119 -1.00 -9.32 -11.36
N PHE A 120 -1.58 -10.09 -10.43
CA PHE A 120 -2.57 -9.59 -9.49
C PHE A 120 -2.00 -8.55 -8.52
N VAL A 121 -0.80 -8.75 -7.99
CA VAL A 121 -0.15 -7.79 -7.08
C VAL A 121 0.10 -6.45 -7.76
N GLU A 122 0.60 -6.48 -9.01
CA GLU A 122 0.90 -5.28 -9.79
C GLU A 122 -0.37 -4.50 -10.20
N GLN A 123 -1.49 -5.20 -10.42
CA GLN A 123 -2.69 -4.61 -11.04
C GLN A 123 -3.88 -4.46 -10.09
N ASN A 124 -4.10 -5.37 -9.15
CA ASN A 124 -5.31 -5.42 -8.32
C ASN A 124 -5.03 -5.26 -6.83
N GLY A 125 -3.96 -5.88 -6.31
CA GLY A 125 -3.74 -5.96 -4.85
C GLY A 125 -3.76 -4.60 -4.17
N LEU A 126 -3.21 -3.58 -4.83
CA LEU A 126 -3.18 -2.21 -4.35
C LEU A 126 -4.57 -1.55 -4.28
N PHE A 127 -5.50 -1.91 -5.18
CA PHE A 127 -6.87 -1.37 -5.15
C PHE A 127 -7.65 -1.79 -3.90
N HIS A 128 -7.29 -2.92 -3.28
CA HIS A 128 -7.93 -3.36 -2.05
C HIS A 128 -7.45 -2.57 -0.82
N VAL A 129 -6.20 -2.09 -0.84
CA VAL A 129 -5.61 -1.36 0.28
C VAL A 129 -5.81 0.15 0.16
N TRP A 130 -5.89 0.66 -1.07
CA TRP A 130 -5.97 2.10 -1.33
C TRP A 130 -7.11 2.83 -0.60
N PRO A 131 -8.34 2.29 -0.51
CA PRO A 131 -9.41 2.94 0.24
C PRO A 131 -9.08 3.11 1.73
N TYR A 132 -8.40 2.13 2.33
CA TYR A 132 -7.98 2.15 3.73
C TYR A 132 -6.91 3.21 3.96
N TRP A 133 -5.93 3.31 3.05
CA TRP A 133 -4.94 4.39 3.11
C TRP A 133 -5.57 5.77 2.98
N ARG A 134 -6.49 5.94 2.01
CA ARG A 134 -7.20 7.21 1.82
C ARG A 134 -7.98 7.62 3.07
N GLU A 135 -8.73 6.69 3.65
CA GLU A 135 -9.46 6.96 4.90
C GLU A 135 -8.51 7.31 6.03
N TYR A 136 -7.42 6.54 6.21
CA TYR A 136 -6.45 6.76 7.27
C TYR A 136 -5.80 8.15 7.21
N VAL A 137 -5.43 8.64 6.02
CA VAL A 137 -4.92 10.01 5.85
C VAL A 137 -5.98 11.03 6.27
N GLN A 138 -7.23 10.84 5.82
CA GLN A 138 -8.33 11.78 6.05
C GLN A 138 -8.70 11.85 7.54
N SER A 139 -8.80 10.71 8.21
CA SER A 139 -9.08 10.65 9.65
C SER A 139 -7.91 11.16 10.48
N SER A 140 -6.66 10.95 10.04
CA SER A 140 -5.47 11.55 10.65
C SER A 140 -5.48 13.08 10.54
N CYS A 141 -5.76 13.64 9.36
CA CYS A 141 -5.86 15.09 9.16
C CYS A 141 -6.91 15.71 10.11
N SER A 142 -8.07 15.06 10.23
CA SER A 142 -9.14 15.49 11.15
C SER A 142 -8.69 15.51 12.61
N ARG A 143 -7.95 14.49 13.06
CA ARG A 143 -7.43 14.41 14.44
C ARG A 143 -6.32 15.43 14.72
N ILE A 144 -5.48 15.72 13.72
CA ILE A 144 -4.43 16.74 13.81
C ILE A 144 -5.04 18.16 13.76
N GLY A 145 -6.25 18.29 13.23
CA GLY A 145 -6.94 19.58 13.08
C GLY A 145 -6.48 20.35 11.85
N VAL A 146 -6.09 19.66 10.79
CA VAL A 146 -5.60 20.28 9.53
C VAL A 146 -6.57 20.01 8.38
N PRO A 147 -6.57 20.86 7.34
CA PRO A 147 -7.26 20.57 6.10
C PRO A 147 -6.91 19.17 5.56
N PRO A 148 -7.89 18.45 5.02
CA PRO A 148 -7.68 17.18 4.34
C PRO A 148 -6.55 17.18 3.30
N ILE A 149 -5.48 16.42 3.54
CA ILE A 149 -4.47 16.18 2.52
C ILE A 149 -5.07 15.34 1.38
N PRO A 150 -5.02 15.79 0.12
CA PRO A 150 -5.58 15.05 -0.99
C PRO A 150 -4.79 13.76 -1.27
N VAL A 151 -5.53 12.67 -1.41
CA VAL A 151 -5.02 11.38 -1.87
C VAL A 151 -5.77 11.01 -3.14
N GLU A 152 -5.04 10.62 -4.18
CA GLU A 152 -5.62 10.39 -5.51
C GLU A 152 -6.75 9.35 -5.43
N MET A 153 -7.77 9.48 -6.29
CA MET A 153 -8.85 8.49 -6.33
C MET A 153 -8.35 7.11 -6.79
N ARG A 154 -7.36 7.08 -7.68
CA ARG A 154 -6.76 5.85 -8.18
C ARG A 154 -5.33 5.74 -7.67
N PRO A 155 -4.91 4.56 -7.19
CA PRO A 155 -3.56 4.37 -6.68
C PRO A 155 -2.48 4.41 -7.76
N GLY A 156 -2.82 4.28 -9.05
CA GLY A 156 -1.85 3.95 -10.10
C GLY A 156 -1.38 2.50 -9.99
N SER A 157 -0.22 2.17 -10.58
CA SER A 157 0.41 0.84 -10.46
C SER A 157 1.53 0.82 -9.42
N VAL A 158 1.92 -0.37 -8.99
CA VAL A 158 3.16 -0.61 -8.24
C VAL A 158 4.03 -1.57 -9.03
N SER A 159 5.33 -1.31 -9.07
CA SER A 159 6.30 -2.26 -9.60
C SER A 159 6.79 -3.13 -8.45
N ILE A 160 6.75 -4.44 -8.63
CA ILE A 160 7.39 -5.38 -7.71
C ILE A 160 8.90 -5.25 -7.92
N LYS A 161 9.60 -4.59 -6.99
CA LYS A 161 11.05 -4.72 -6.89
C LYS A 161 11.33 -6.11 -6.30
N GLU A 162 12.29 -6.82 -6.87
CA GLU A 162 12.60 -8.24 -6.65
C GLU A 162 12.11 -8.81 -5.30
N LEU A 163 11.22 -9.79 -5.39
CA LEU A 163 10.76 -10.59 -4.27
C LEU A 163 11.99 -11.24 -3.61
N LYS A 164 12.39 -10.76 -2.43
CA LYS A 164 13.30 -11.53 -1.60
C LYS A 164 12.52 -12.75 -1.12
N GLU A 165 12.78 -13.87 -1.76
CA GLU A 165 12.20 -15.21 -1.52
C GLU A 165 12.48 -15.74 -0.09
N GLN A 166 13.12 -14.94 0.78
CA GLN A 166 13.77 -15.41 2.01
C GLN A 166 12.82 -15.64 3.19
N ASP A 167 11.53 -15.34 3.07
CA ASP A 167 10.49 -15.80 4.01
C ASP A 167 9.35 -16.56 3.30
N ALA A 168 9.54 -16.94 2.03
CA ALA A 168 8.52 -17.63 1.26
C ALA A 168 8.40 -19.10 1.71
N VAL A 169 7.39 -19.40 2.53
CA VAL A 169 6.89 -20.77 2.63
C VAL A 169 6.49 -21.21 1.23
N LYS A 170 7.16 -22.26 0.75
CA LYS A 170 7.20 -22.70 -0.66
C LYS A 170 5.81 -22.69 -1.32
N LEU A 171 5.72 -22.06 -2.49
CA LEU A 171 4.62 -22.26 -3.44
C LEU A 171 4.50 -23.76 -3.77
N PRO A 172 3.28 -24.31 -3.90
CA PRO A 172 3.12 -25.67 -4.38
C PRO A 172 3.62 -25.76 -5.82
N THR A 173 4.74 -26.46 -6.03
CA THR A 173 5.04 -27.05 -7.34
C THR A 173 3.92 -28.02 -7.68
N LYS A 174 3.27 -27.78 -8.82
CA LYS A 174 2.35 -28.74 -9.45
C LYS A 174 2.96 -30.13 -9.52
#